data_AF-A0A2V9KIR1-F1
#
_entry.id   AF-A0A2V9KIR1-F1
#
_cell.length_a   1.000
_cell.length_b   1.000
_cell.length_c   1.000
_cell.angle_alpha   90.00
_cell.angle_beta   90.00
_cell.angle_gamma   90.00
#
_symmetry.space_group_name_H-M   'P 1'
#
loop_
_entity.id
_entity.type
_entity.pdbx_description
1 polymer ?
#
loop_
_entity_poly.entity_id
_entity_poly.type
_entity_poly.pdbx_seq_one_letter_code
_entity_poly.pdbx_strand_id
1 'polypeptide(L)'
;MSNLLLDTDVFSFLFKGHTLAEAYCPHLKGKMLAISFMTVAELFQGAFRAGWGTRRIERLESWITDYVVAPSSHAISKKWGEVRFIRRAG
;
A
#
# COMPACT_ATOMS: atom_id res chain seq x y z
N MET A 1 -1.01 21.51 0.10
CA MET A 1 -1.03 20.16 -0.51
C MET A 1 -1.04 19.14 0.61
N SER A 2 -2.00 18.20 0.62
CA SER A 2 -2.06 17.14 1.63
C SER A 2 -1.52 15.83 1.03
N ASN A 3 -0.55 15.21 1.69
CA ASN A 3 -0.08 13.88 1.33
C ASN A 3 -1.04 12.85 1.92
N LEU A 4 -1.46 11.86 1.13
CA LEU A 4 -2.34 10.78 1.59
C LEU A 4 -1.60 9.46 1.52
N LEU A 5 -1.39 8.84 2.67
CA LEU A 5 -0.83 7.50 2.75
C LEU A 5 -1.97 6.49 2.56
N LEU A 6 -1.86 5.65 1.53
CA LEU A 6 -2.80 4.59 1.24
C LEU A 6 -2.39 3.30 1.93
N ASP A 7 -3.42 2.60 2.42
CA ASP A 7 -3.29 1.22 2.88
C ASP A 7 -3.33 0.23 1.71
N THR A 8 -2.89 -1.00 1.97
CA THR A 8 -2.76 -2.09 0.98
C THR A 8 -4.08 -2.42 0.28
N ASP A 9 -5.20 -2.35 1.00
CA ASP A 9 -6.52 -2.63 0.45
C ASP A 9 -6.95 -1.57 -0.58
N VAL A 10 -6.79 -0.29 -0.25
CA VAL A 10 -7.19 0.81 -1.15
C VAL A 10 -6.32 0.80 -2.41
N PHE A 11 -5.01 0.60 -2.27
CA PHE A 11 -4.14 0.39 -3.43
C PHE A 11 -4.63 -0.79 -4.27
N SER A 12 -4.94 -1.92 -3.63
CA SER A 12 -5.38 -3.14 -4.31
C SER A 12 -6.71 -2.94 -5.05
N PHE A 13 -7.65 -2.18 -4.49
CA PHE A 13 -8.91 -1.86 -5.15
C PHE A 13 -8.68 -1.04 -6.40
N LEU A 14 -7.85 0.00 -6.32
CA LEU A 14 -7.47 0.82 -7.46
C LEU A 14 -6.79 -0.04 -8.54
N PHE A 15 -5.78 -0.83 -8.15
CA PHE A 15 -4.99 -1.67 -9.07
C PHE A 15 -5.83 -2.69 -9.84
N LYS A 16 -6.79 -3.30 -9.15
CA LYS A 16 -7.67 -4.32 -9.72
C LYS A 16 -8.88 -3.73 -10.43
N GLY A 17 -9.14 -2.43 -10.33
CA GLY A 17 -10.39 -1.82 -10.79
C GLY A 17 -11.61 -2.36 -10.03
N HIS A 18 -11.45 -2.63 -8.74
CA HIS A 18 -12.52 -3.17 -7.90
C HIS A 18 -13.60 -2.10 -7.64
N THR A 19 -14.86 -2.48 -7.53
CA THR A 19 -16.00 -1.53 -7.32
C THR A 19 -15.82 -0.68 -6.07
N LEU A 20 -15.23 -1.24 -5.01
CA LEU A 20 -14.91 -0.50 -3.78
C LEU A 20 -13.97 0.70 -4.01
N ALA A 21 -13.22 0.75 -5.12
CA ALA A 21 -12.36 1.90 -5.45
C ALA A 21 -13.17 3.19 -5.63
N GLU A 22 -14.41 3.10 -6.11
CA GLU A 22 -15.28 4.25 -6.38
C GLU A 22 -15.55 5.08 -5.12
N ALA A 23 -15.70 4.41 -3.96
CA ALA A 23 -15.90 5.06 -2.68
C ALA A 23 -14.69 5.90 -2.25
N TYR A 24 -13.47 5.53 -2.69
CA TYR A 24 -12.26 6.24 -2.32
C TYR A 24 -11.91 7.38 -3.30
N CYS A 25 -12.27 7.28 -4.57
CA CYS A 25 -11.94 8.25 -5.63
C CYS A 25 -12.13 9.74 -5.23
N PRO A 26 -13.24 10.17 -4.60
CA PRO A 26 -13.42 11.56 -4.19
C PRO A 26 -12.36 12.05 -3.19
N HIS A 27 -11.82 11.14 -2.38
CA HIS A 27 -10.83 11.46 -1.34
C HIS A 27 -9.40 11.52 -1.88
N LEU A 28 -9.14 10.98 -3.07
CA LEU A 28 -7.81 10.90 -3.68
C LEU A 28 -7.51 12.10 -4.58
N LYS A 29 -8.54 12.70 -5.18
CA LYS A 29 -8.39 13.75 -6.20
C LYS A 29 -7.61 14.95 -5.66
N GLY A 30 -6.59 15.36 -6.41
CA GLY A 30 -5.75 16.52 -6.08
C GLY A 30 -4.76 16.30 -4.92
N LYS A 31 -4.57 15.06 -4.46
CA LYS A 31 -3.61 14.70 -3.42
C LYS A 31 -2.38 14.01 -4.01
N MET A 32 -1.25 14.18 -3.32
CA MET A 32 -0.08 13.34 -3.53
C MET A 32 -0.32 12.01 -2.82
N LEU A 33 -0.34 10.92 -3.59
CA LEU A 33 -0.58 9.59 -3.05
C LEU A 33 0.76 8.94 -2.68
N ALA A 34 0.80 8.40 -1.48
CA ALA A 34 1.95 7.68 -0.95
C ALA A 34 1.53 6.28 -0.48
N ILE A 35 2.47 5.36 -0.45
CA ILE A 35 2.33 4.03 0.17
C ILE A 35 3.54 3.76 1.06
N SER A 36 3.38 2.90 2.06
CA SER A 36 4.52 2.49 2.90
C SER A 36 5.36 1.42 2.21
N PHE A 37 6.65 1.31 2.56
CA PHE A 37 7.47 0.17 2.14
C PHE A 37 6.83 -1.18 2.53
N MET A 38 6.08 -1.22 3.64
CA MET A 38 5.37 -2.41 4.10
C MET A 38 4.20 -2.76 3.17
N THR A 39 3.47 -1.76 2.69
CA THR A 39 2.41 -1.92 1.68
C THR A 39 2.98 -2.54 0.40
N VAL A 40 4.15 -2.09 -0.06
CA VAL A 40 4.84 -2.69 -1.21
C VAL A 40 5.14 -4.18 -0.95
N ALA A 41 5.68 -4.51 0.23
CA ALA A 41 5.98 -5.89 0.60
C ALA A 41 4.71 -6.78 0.63
N GLU A 42 3.61 -6.27 1.17
CA GLU A 42 2.32 -6.98 1.23
C GLU A 42 1.72 -7.20 -0.17
N LEU A 43 1.86 -6.23 -1.08
CA LEU A 43 1.41 -6.37 -2.47
C LEU A 43 2.15 -7.49 -3.20
N PHE A 44 3.48 -7.54 -3.09
CA PHE A 44 4.27 -8.63 -3.68
C PHE A 44 3.98 -9.98 -3.02
N GLN A 45 3.85 -10.01 -1.68
CA GLN A 45 3.44 -11.22 -0.97
C GLN A 45 2.11 -11.76 -1.52
N GLY A 46 1.11 -10.88 -1.68
CA GLY A 46 -0.18 -11.23 -2.26
C GLY A 46 -0.08 -11.72 -3.69
N ALA A 47 0.73 -11.05 -4.52
CA ALA A 47 0.95 -11.42 -5.91
C ALA A 47 1.60 -12.81 -6.06
N PHE A 48 2.62 -13.11 -5.26
CA PHE A 48 3.30 -14.41 -5.26
C PHE A 48 2.41 -15.52 -4.71
N ARG A 49 1.69 -15.28 -3.62
CA ARG A 49 0.70 -16.24 -3.08
C ARG A 49 -0.39 -16.59 -4.08
N ALA A 50 -0.79 -15.62 -4.90
CA ALA A 50 -1.79 -15.81 -5.95
C ALA A 50 -1.22 -16.39 -7.26
N GLY A 51 0.07 -16.75 -7.30
CA GLY A 51 0.70 -17.34 -8.49
C GLY A 51 0.70 -16.43 -9.71
N TRP A 52 0.83 -15.11 -9.53
CA TRP A 52 0.83 -14.18 -10.66
C TRP A 52 2.03 -14.41 -11.57
N GLY A 53 1.78 -14.47 -12.87
CA GLY A 53 2.83 -14.52 -13.89
C GLY A 53 3.53 -13.17 -14.09
N THR A 54 4.70 -13.20 -14.73
CA THR A 54 5.63 -12.07 -14.90
C THR A 54 4.95 -10.79 -15.38
N ARG A 55 4.12 -10.86 -16.42
CA ARG A 55 3.42 -9.69 -16.98
C ARG A 55 2.58 -8.93 -15.94
N ARG A 56 1.96 -9.64 -15.00
CA ARG A 56 1.11 -9.01 -13.98
C ARG A 56 1.95 -8.43 -12.83
N ILE A 57 3.11 -9.02 -12.56
CA ILE A 57 4.11 -8.48 -11.62
C ILE A 57 4.72 -7.19 -12.18
N GLU A 58 5.15 -7.17 -13.44
CA GLU A 58 5.69 -5.98 -14.11
C GLU A 58 4.66 -4.83 -14.11
N ARG A 59 3.38 -5.16 -14.33
CA ARG A 59 2.30 -4.18 -14.21
C ARG A 59 2.16 -3.62 -12.79
N LEU A 60 2.30 -4.46 -11.76
CA LEU A 60 2.28 -4.02 -10.36
C LEU A 60 3.46 -3.09 -10.06
N GLU A 61 4.65 -3.45 -10.50
CA GLU A 61 5.87 -2.62 -10.38
C GLU A 61 5.68 -1.25 -11.03
N SER A 62 5.21 -1.22 -12.28
CA SER A 62 4.93 0.04 -12.98
C SER A 62 3.85 0.87 -12.30
N TRP A 63 2.89 0.26 -11.62
CA TRP A 63 1.87 1.01 -10.88
C TRP A 63 2.41 1.60 -9.59
N ILE A 64 3.32 0.90 -8.92
CA ILE A 64 3.96 1.39 -7.69
C ILE A 64 4.74 2.68 -7.96
N THR A 65 5.30 2.86 -9.15
CA THR A 65 6.07 4.08 -9.48
C THR A 65 5.24 5.36 -9.52
N ASP A 66 3.91 5.26 -9.62
CA ASP A 66 3.01 6.41 -9.56
C ASP A 66 2.79 6.93 -8.12
N TYR A 67 3.32 6.22 -7.12
CA TYR A 67 3.17 6.54 -5.70
C TYR A 67 4.51 6.92 -5.07
N VAL A 68 4.46 7.84 -4.11
CA VAL A 68 5.60 8.09 -3.23
C VAL A 68 5.72 6.93 -2.24
N VAL A 69 6.81 6.16 -2.32
CA VAL A 69 7.07 5.07 -1.38
C VAL A 69 7.77 5.63 -0.13
N ALA A 70 7.07 5.65 1.00
CA ALA A 70 7.64 6.03 2.28
C ALA A 70 8.61 4.92 2.76
N PRO A 71 9.90 5.25 2.96
CA PRO A 71 10.90 4.25 3.32
C PRO A 71 10.73 3.77 4.76
N SER A 72 11.35 2.64 5.08
CA SER A 72 11.53 2.24 6.47
C SER A 72 12.52 3.18 7.16
N SER A 73 12.38 3.33 8.48
CA SER A 73 13.36 4.01 9.32
C SER A 73 13.37 3.38 10.70
N HIS A 74 14.45 3.57 11.46
CA HIS A 74 14.52 3.07 12.83
C HIS A 74 13.35 3.57 13.70
N ALA A 75 12.94 4.83 13.52
CA ALA A 75 11.80 5.41 14.23
C ALA A 75 10.47 4.71 13.87
N ILE A 76 10.21 4.48 12.58
CA ILE A 76 9.02 3.75 12.12
C ILE A 76 9.03 2.32 12.64
N SER A 77 10.17 1.63 12.56
CA SER A 77 10.32 0.25 13.04
C SER A 77 10.08 0.13 14.55
N LYS A 78 10.61 1.06 15.34
CA LYS A 78 10.34 1.12 16.79
C LYS A 78 8.85 1.33 17.05
N LYS A 79 8.22 2.29 16.36
CA LYS A 79 6.80 2.60 16.55
C LYS A 79 5.90 1.43 16.17
N TRP A 80 6.23 0.74 15.09
CA TRP A 80 5.56 -0.50 14.70
C TRP A 80 5.65 -1.56 15.81
N GLY A 81 6.82 -1.76 16.41
CA GLY A 81 7.01 -2.67 17.54
C GLY A 81 6.10 -2.34 18.72
N GLU A 82 6.02 -1.06 19.11
CA GLU A 82 5.10 -0.59 20.16
C GLU A 82 3.63 -0.91 19.84
N VAL A 83 3.19 -0.59 18.63
CA VAL A 83 1.80 -0.87 18.18
C VAL A 83 1.51 -2.37 18.21
N ARG A 84 2.45 -3.20 17.77
CA ARG A 84 2.30 -4.67 17.77
C ARG A 84 2.28 -5.25 19.18
N PHE A 85 3.03 -4.69 20.11
CA PHE A 85 2.98 -5.08 21.52
C PHE A 85 1.61 -4.75 22.13
N ILE A 86 1.13 -3.51 21.96
CA ILE A 86 -0.18 -3.08 22.48
C ILE A 86 -1.30 -3.96 21.94
N ARG A 87 -1.29 -4.27 20.63
CA ARG A 87 -2.30 -5.13 19.98
C ARG A 87 -2.34 -6.57 20.51
N ARG A 88 -1.27 -7.07 21.14
CA ARG A 88 -1.25 -8.42 21.74
C ARG A 88 -1.65 -8.42 23.21
N ALA A 89 -1.63 -7.25 23.86
CA ALA A 89 -1.86 -7.10 25.28
C ALA A 89 -3.33 -6.77 25.63
N GLY A 90 -4.19 -6.54 24.63
CA GLY A 90 -5.64 -6.42 24.78
C GLY A 90 -6.34 -7.52 24.00
#